data_AF-A0A9C8DXD2-F1
#
_entry.id   AF-A0A9C8DXD2-F1
#
_cell.length_a   1.000
_cell.length_b   1.000
_cell.length_c   1.000
_cell.angle_alpha   90.00
_cell.angle_beta   90.00
_cell.angle_gamma   90.00
#
_symmetry.space_group_name_H-M   'P 1'
#
loop_
_entity.id
_entity.type
_entity.pdbx_description
1 polymer ?
#
loop_
_entity_poly.entity_id
_entity_poly.type
_entity_poly.pdbx_seq_one_letter_code
_entity_poly.pdbx_strand_id
1 'polypeptide(L)'
;MKILEKQGYHLLSILVLVGGIWLAARGDILEGSFLGLSTRTWLILSVLFPILHQIYVVIFWRGELYYGWLSKTLGERAFTAWAVGFMILFLARPITIFALAIANRGTLAIPLWINIPLIGVCLGIVAYMTYSFIKYFGAERALGMDHFKPAEYRELPFVGEGIFKWSSNAMYTYAFLALWMIGLIFNSKAALLAALFNHLYIWAHYYFTEQPDMQYIYRDK
;
A
#
# COMPACT_ATOMS: atom_id res chain seq x y z
N MET A 1 -5.79 -6.86 -24.10
CA MET A 1 -4.37 -6.94 -23.66
C MET A 1 -4.35 -7.40 -22.21
N LYS A 2 -3.54 -8.41 -21.84
CA LYS A 2 -3.49 -8.95 -20.46
C LYS A 2 -3.18 -7.89 -19.38
N ILE A 3 -2.45 -6.84 -19.75
CA ILE A 3 -2.18 -5.70 -18.85
C ILE A 3 -3.46 -5.06 -18.30
N LEU A 4 -4.53 -4.99 -19.10
CA LEU A 4 -5.79 -4.33 -18.74
C LEU A 4 -6.79 -5.24 -18.04
N GLU A 5 -6.44 -6.50 -17.78
CA GLU A 5 -7.34 -7.47 -17.14
C GLU A 5 -7.84 -6.95 -15.78
N LYS A 6 -9.16 -6.88 -15.60
CA LYS A 6 -9.84 -6.33 -14.40
C LYS A 6 -9.50 -4.87 -14.03
N GLN A 7 -8.74 -4.13 -14.84
CA GLN A 7 -8.35 -2.76 -14.53
C GLN A 7 -9.54 -1.76 -14.59
N GLY A 8 -10.62 -2.12 -15.26
CA GLY A 8 -11.88 -1.36 -15.19
C GLY A 8 -12.48 -1.32 -13.78
N TYR A 9 -12.44 -2.45 -13.05
CA TYR A 9 -12.89 -2.49 -11.66
C TYR A 9 -11.92 -1.75 -10.73
N HIS A 10 -10.62 -1.86 -10.98
CA HIS A 10 -9.61 -1.10 -10.25
C HIS A 10 -9.84 0.42 -10.40
N LEU A 11 -10.10 0.89 -11.62
CA LEU A 11 -10.44 2.29 -11.89
C LEU A 11 -11.74 2.71 -11.18
N LEU A 12 -12.78 1.87 -11.23
CA LEU A 12 -14.02 2.12 -10.51
C LEU A 12 -13.77 2.27 -9.00
N SER A 13 -12.96 1.38 -8.41
CA SER A 13 -12.57 1.47 -6.99
C SER A 13 -11.85 2.78 -6.67
N ILE A 14 -10.92 3.23 -7.53
CA ILE A 14 -10.26 4.53 -7.36
C ILE A 14 -11.30 5.65 -7.35
N LEU A 15 -12.21 5.68 -8.33
CA LEU A 15 -13.22 6.75 -8.45
C LEU A 15 -14.13 6.80 -7.22
N VAL A 16 -14.59 5.64 -6.74
CA VAL A 16 -15.42 5.54 -5.54
C VAL A 16 -14.65 6.01 -4.30
N LEU A 17 -13.43 5.53 -4.09
CA LEU A 17 -12.63 5.87 -2.92
C LEU A 17 -12.23 7.34 -2.92
N VAL A 18 -11.80 7.89 -4.05
CA VAL A 18 -11.47 9.31 -4.20
C VAL A 18 -12.70 10.17 -3.98
N GLY A 19 -13.85 9.79 -4.54
CA GLY A 19 -15.14 10.45 -4.27
C GLY A 19 -15.49 10.45 -2.78
N GLY A 20 -15.34 9.31 -2.11
CA GLY A 20 -15.55 9.17 -0.67
C GLY A 20 -14.64 10.07 0.16
N ILE A 21 -13.35 10.19 -0.20
CA ILE A 21 -12.42 11.11 0.46
C ILE A 21 -12.90 12.55 0.31
N TRP A 22 -13.30 12.96 -0.89
CA TRP A 22 -13.75 14.33 -1.12
C TRP A 22 -15.10 14.64 -0.49
N LEU A 23 -15.94 13.65 -0.21
CA LEU A 23 -17.16 13.83 0.58
C LEU A 23 -16.84 13.97 2.07
N ALA A 24 -15.90 13.17 2.58
CA ALA A 24 -15.49 13.18 3.99
C ALA A 24 -14.60 14.37 4.37
N ALA A 25 -13.81 14.90 3.44
CA ALA A 25 -12.89 16.00 3.66
C ALA A 25 -13.63 17.35 3.79
N ARG A 26 -14.16 17.63 4.98
CA ARG A 26 -14.92 18.84 5.33
C ARG A 26 -14.48 19.38 6.69
N GLY A 27 -14.66 20.68 6.90
CA GLY A 27 -14.38 21.35 8.18
C GLY A 27 -12.93 21.22 8.61
N ASP A 28 -12.74 20.88 9.89
CA ASP A 28 -11.44 20.81 10.56
C ASP A 28 -10.49 19.73 10.00
N ILE A 29 -11.00 18.80 9.18
CA ILE A 29 -10.17 17.84 8.44
C ILE A 29 -9.25 18.52 7.43
N LEU A 30 -9.60 19.72 6.95
CA LEU A 30 -8.80 20.46 5.97
C LEU A 30 -8.02 21.63 6.58
N GLU A 31 -8.08 21.81 7.90
CA GLU A 31 -7.40 22.89 8.59
C GLU A 31 -5.91 22.62 8.80
N GLY A 32 -5.14 23.71 8.79
CA GLY A 32 -3.71 23.71 9.05
C GLY A 32 -2.84 23.66 7.80
N SER A 33 -1.53 23.65 8.04
CA SER A 33 -0.50 23.65 7.02
C SER A 33 0.81 23.10 7.57
N PHE A 34 1.68 22.63 6.68
CA PHE A 34 3.02 22.18 7.02
C PHE A 34 3.95 22.41 5.83
N LEU A 35 5.16 22.91 6.08
CA LEU A 35 6.16 23.26 5.05
C LEU A 35 5.60 24.16 3.93
N GLY A 36 4.75 25.13 4.28
CA GLY A 36 4.15 26.06 3.32
C GLY A 36 3.02 25.48 2.46
N LEU A 37 2.67 24.20 2.64
CA LEU A 37 1.55 23.56 1.95
C LEU A 37 0.36 23.37 2.89
N SER A 38 -0.85 23.60 2.39
CA SER A 38 -2.09 23.39 3.13
C SER A 38 -2.33 21.90 3.44
N THR A 39 -3.10 21.59 4.49
CA THR A 39 -3.59 20.24 4.77
C THR A 39 -4.30 19.62 3.57
N ARG A 40 -5.09 20.42 2.83
CA ARG A 40 -5.73 19.97 1.59
C ARG A 40 -4.71 19.50 0.56
N THR A 41 -3.63 20.25 0.37
CA THR A 41 -2.56 19.87 -0.57
C THR A 41 -1.89 18.57 -0.14
N TRP A 42 -1.57 18.42 1.15
CA TRP A 42 -1.00 17.18 1.69
C TRP A 42 -1.95 15.98 1.54
N LEU A 43 -3.27 16.18 1.69
CA LEU A 43 -4.28 15.14 1.48
C LEU A 43 -4.35 14.72 0.00
N ILE A 44 -4.25 15.66 -0.93
CA ILE A 44 -4.17 15.35 -2.37
C ILE A 44 -2.95 14.47 -2.63
N LEU A 45 -1.78 14.85 -2.09
CA LEU A 45 -0.55 14.10 -2.30
C LEU A 45 -0.63 12.68 -1.71
N SER A 46 -1.18 12.54 -0.50
CA SER A 46 -1.31 11.23 0.17
C SER A 46 -2.30 10.27 -0.51
N VAL A 47 -3.20 10.80 -1.34
CA VAL A 47 -4.10 10.03 -2.23
C VAL A 47 -3.46 9.81 -3.61
N LEU A 48 -2.73 10.78 -4.14
CA LEU A 48 -2.11 10.70 -5.47
C LEU A 48 -0.97 9.68 -5.53
N PHE A 49 -0.04 9.70 -4.57
CA PHE A 49 1.11 8.79 -4.58
C PHE A 49 0.74 7.30 -4.58
N PRO A 50 -0.19 6.80 -3.75
CA PRO A 50 -0.61 5.41 -3.87
C PRO A 50 -1.26 5.11 -5.22
N ILE A 51 -2.02 6.04 -5.83
CA ILE A 51 -2.57 5.84 -7.18
C ILE A 51 -1.44 5.71 -8.21
N LEU A 52 -0.48 6.64 -8.22
CA LEU A 52 0.69 6.58 -9.10
C LEU A 52 1.50 5.31 -8.89
N HIS A 53 1.68 4.89 -7.64
CA HIS A 53 2.33 3.64 -7.30
C HIS A 53 1.59 2.45 -7.92
N GLN A 54 0.27 2.35 -7.78
CA GLN A 54 -0.47 1.24 -8.38
C GLN A 54 -0.45 1.23 -9.91
N ILE A 55 -0.49 2.41 -10.54
CA ILE A 55 -0.33 2.52 -12.00
C ILE A 55 1.05 1.99 -12.41
N TYR A 56 2.10 2.42 -11.70
CA TYR A 56 3.45 1.94 -11.92
C TYR A 56 3.49 0.40 -11.80
N VAL A 57 2.96 -0.16 -10.71
CA VAL A 57 2.95 -1.60 -10.45
C VAL A 57 2.26 -2.34 -11.58
N VAL A 58 1.03 -1.97 -11.95
CA VAL A 58 0.28 -2.66 -13.03
C VAL A 58 1.05 -2.66 -14.35
N ILE A 59 1.64 -1.53 -14.73
CA ILE A 59 2.38 -1.40 -15.99
C ILE A 59 3.59 -2.33 -15.99
N PHE A 60 4.41 -2.28 -14.94
CA PHE A 60 5.69 -2.99 -14.93
C PHE A 60 5.55 -4.46 -14.52
N TRP A 61 4.73 -4.81 -13.53
CA TRP A 61 4.48 -6.21 -13.18
C TRP A 61 3.86 -6.98 -14.35
N ARG A 62 2.79 -6.48 -14.97
CA ARG A 62 2.15 -7.20 -16.09
C ARG A 62 2.94 -7.09 -17.39
N GLY A 63 3.59 -5.96 -17.62
CA GLY A 63 4.53 -5.79 -18.72
C GLY A 63 5.68 -6.82 -18.64
N GLU A 64 6.21 -7.03 -17.45
CA GLU A 64 7.23 -8.03 -17.20
C GLU A 64 6.67 -9.45 -17.29
N LEU A 65 5.63 -9.78 -16.53
CA LEU A 65 5.06 -11.12 -16.44
C LEU A 65 4.62 -11.70 -17.79
N TYR A 66 3.99 -10.88 -18.64
CA TYR A 66 3.43 -11.36 -19.92
C TYR A 66 4.32 -11.10 -21.13
N TYR A 67 5.24 -10.12 -21.07
CA TYR A 67 6.01 -9.69 -22.23
C TYR A 67 7.52 -9.54 -21.97
N GLY A 68 7.98 -9.63 -20.72
CA GLY A 68 9.39 -9.47 -20.34
C GLY A 68 9.95 -8.10 -20.67
N TRP A 69 9.16 -7.02 -20.55
CA TRP A 69 9.55 -5.68 -20.97
C TRP A 69 10.87 -5.19 -20.35
N LEU A 70 11.03 -5.36 -19.04
CA LEU A 70 12.24 -4.90 -18.35
C LEU A 70 13.38 -5.87 -18.55
N SER A 71 13.14 -7.18 -18.45
CA SER A 71 14.19 -8.18 -18.65
C SER A 71 14.80 -8.11 -20.05
N LYS A 72 13.99 -7.85 -21.10
CA LYS A 72 14.48 -7.71 -22.48
C LYS A 72 15.30 -6.44 -22.70
N THR A 73 15.06 -5.38 -21.93
CA THR A 73 15.69 -4.06 -22.13
C THR A 73 16.89 -3.84 -21.21
N LEU A 74 16.81 -4.31 -19.96
CA LEU A 74 17.76 -4.04 -18.89
C LEU A 74 18.52 -5.30 -18.42
N GLY A 75 18.14 -6.49 -18.89
CA GLY A 75 18.76 -7.76 -18.51
C GLY A 75 18.75 -7.97 -16.99
N GLU A 76 19.91 -8.28 -16.43
CA GLU A 76 20.08 -8.54 -14.98
C GLU A 76 19.70 -7.36 -14.08
N ARG A 77 19.71 -6.13 -14.60
CA ARG A 77 19.33 -4.93 -13.83
C ARG A 77 17.83 -4.68 -13.78
N ALA A 78 17.03 -5.49 -14.49
CA ALA A 78 15.59 -5.28 -14.63
C ALA A 78 14.87 -5.23 -13.28
N PHE A 79 15.11 -6.22 -12.40
CA PHE A 79 14.47 -6.26 -11.09
C PHE A 79 14.93 -5.11 -10.18
N THR A 80 16.22 -4.76 -10.18
CA THR A 80 16.72 -3.64 -9.38
C THR A 80 16.14 -2.30 -9.83
N ALA A 81 16.10 -2.05 -11.14
CA ALA A 81 15.54 -0.82 -11.70
C ALA A 81 14.05 -0.67 -11.36
N TRP A 82 13.31 -1.79 -11.42
CA TRP A 82 11.96 -1.85 -10.86
C TRP A 82 11.99 -1.52 -9.36
N ALA A 83 12.62 -2.33 -8.52
CA ALA A 83 12.58 -2.18 -7.07
C ALA A 83 12.87 -0.76 -6.58
N VAL A 84 13.80 -0.03 -7.21
CA VAL A 84 14.05 1.40 -6.90
C VAL A 84 12.81 2.26 -7.14
N GLY A 85 12.16 2.14 -8.30
CA GLY A 85 10.91 2.83 -8.61
C GLY A 85 9.77 2.46 -7.67
N PHE A 86 9.62 1.16 -7.34
CA PHE A 86 8.65 0.68 -6.35
C PHE A 86 8.87 1.41 -5.03
N MET A 87 10.11 1.37 -4.52
CA MET A 87 10.43 1.85 -3.19
C MET A 87 10.26 3.36 -3.05
N ILE A 88 10.60 4.14 -4.09
CA ILE A 88 10.35 5.59 -4.09
C ILE A 88 8.85 5.88 -3.93
N LEU A 89 8.01 5.25 -4.76
CA LEU A 89 6.56 5.48 -4.73
C LEU A 89 5.88 4.85 -3.51
N PHE A 90 6.41 3.73 -3.01
CA PHE A 90 5.98 3.07 -1.79
C PHE A 90 6.23 3.96 -0.57
N LEU A 91 7.46 4.47 -0.40
CA LEU A 91 7.85 5.31 0.72
C LEU A 91 7.24 6.71 0.67
N ALA A 92 6.88 7.22 -0.51
CA ALA A 92 6.13 8.47 -0.63
C ALA A 92 4.80 8.43 0.14
N ARG A 93 4.19 7.24 0.31
CA ARG A 93 2.91 7.08 1.05
C ARG A 93 3.05 7.44 2.54
N PRO A 94 3.89 6.76 3.36
CA PRO A 94 4.04 7.14 4.77
C PRO A 94 4.61 8.55 4.94
N ILE A 95 5.50 9.01 4.05
CA ILE A 95 6.07 10.37 4.12
C ILE A 95 4.97 11.43 3.97
N THR A 96 4.09 11.29 2.99
CA THR A 96 3.01 12.26 2.75
C THR A 96 1.92 12.19 3.81
N ILE A 97 1.61 11.00 4.33
CA ILE A 97 0.68 10.87 5.48
C ILE A 97 1.28 11.47 6.74
N PHE A 98 2.59 11.32 6.97
CA PHE A 98 3.27 11.95 8.11
C PHE A 98 3.24 13.48 8.02
N ALA A 99 3.54 14.04 6.84
CA ALA A 99 3.41 15.48 6.59
C ALA A 99 1.97 15.98 6.78
N LEU A 100 0.98 15.22 6.28
CA LEU A 100 -0.44 15.49 6.49
C LEU A 100 -0.84 15.46 7.97
N ALA A 101 -0.32 14.49 8.72
CA ALA A 101 -0.60 14.33 10.14
C ALA A 101 -0.09 15.51 10.96
N ILE A 102 1.09 16.04 10.61
CA ILE A 102 1.63 17.27 11.22
C ILE A 102 0.77 18.48 10.83
N ALA A 103 0.42 18.61 9.55
CA ALA A 103 -0.38 19.73 9.05
C ALA A 103 -1.74 19.83 9.74
N ASN A 104 -2.36 18.68 10.03
CA ASN A 104 -3.68 18.56 10.64
C ASN A 104 -3.63 17.98 12.06
N ARG A 105 -2.57 18.27 12.81
CA ARG A 105 -2.35 17.72 14.16
C ARG A 105 -3.39 18.24 15.15
N GLY A 106 -3.83 17.39 16.07
CA GLY A 106 -4.70 17.76 17.20
C GLY A 106 -6.17 17.99 16.84
N THR A 107 -6.59 17.72 15.59
CA THR A 107 -7.99 17.86 15.18
C THR A 107 -8.87 16.69 15.63
N LEU A 108 -8.26 15.55 15.96
CA LEU A 108 -8.95 14.40 16.54
C LEU A 108 -9.01 14.52 18.06
N ALA A 109 -10.19 14.86 18.59
CA ALA A 109 -10.43 14.91 20.03
C ALA A 109 -10.70 13.51 20.62
N ILE A 110 -9.68 12.64 20.65
CA ILE A 110 -9.75 11.32 21.28
C ILE A 110 -9.11 11.37 22.68
N PRO A 111 -9.76 10.84 23.74
CA PRO A 111 -9.16 10.76 25.06
C PRO A 111 -7.89 9.91 25.07
N LEU A 112 -6.87 10.35 25.81
CA LEU A 112 -5.55 9.69 25.85
C LEU A 112 -5.63 8.22 26.30
N TRP A 113 -6.51 7.92 27.25
CA TRP A 113 -6.72 6.56 27.75
C TRP A 113 -7.32 5.60 26.71
N ILE A 114 -7.92 6.12 25.62
CA ILE A 114 -8.32 5.33 24.45
C ILE A 114 -7.19 5.32 23.41
N ASN A 115 -6.60 6.48 23.13
CA ASN A 115 -5.61 6.61 22.06
C ASN A 115 -4.32 5.80 22.31
N ILE A 116 -3.79 5.82 23.55
CA ILE A 116 -2.56 5.09 23.88
C ILE A 116 -2.73 3.56 23.70
N PRO A 117 -3.78 2.91 24.21
CA PRO A 117 -4.02 1.50 23.92
C PRO A 117 -4.18 1.21 22.42
N LEU A 118 -4.87 2.05 21.66
CA LEU A 118 -5.02 1.86 20.21
C LEU A 118 -3.68 1.90 19.48
N ILE A 119 -2.82 2.86 19.82
CA ILE A 119 -1.45 2.94 19.28
C ILE A 119 -0.66 1.69 19.66
N GLY A 120 -0.76 1.24 20.92
CA GLY A 120 -0.09 0.04 21.41
C GLY A 120 -0.50 -1.23 20.67
N VAL A 121 -1.80 -1.41 20.43
CA VAL A 121 -2.33 -2.54 19.65
C VAL A 121 -1.82 -2.50 18.21
N CYS A 122 -1.90 -1.34 17.56
CA CYS A 122 -1.39 -1.19 16.18
C CYS A 122 0.11 -1.49 16.12
N LEU A 123 0.89 -0.97 17.06
CA LEU A 123 2.33 -1.20 17.13
C LEU A 123 2.65 -2.70 17.31
N GLY A 124 1.97 -3.38 18.23
CA GLY A 124 2.17 -4.81 18.46
C GLY A 124 1.91 -5.65 17.21
N ILE A 125 0.80 -5.36 16.52
CA ILE A 125 0.44 -6.07 15.27
C ILE A 125 1.45 -5.76 14.16
N VAL A 126 1.81 -4.49 13.95
CA VAL A 126 2.77 -4.08 12.91
C VAL A 126 4.15 -4.65 13.17
N ALA A 127 4.62 -4.65 14.43
CA ALA A 127 5.91 -5.21 14.80
C ALA A 127 5.97 -6.71 14.50
N TYR A 128 4.91 -7.44 14.84
CA TYR A 128 4.86 -8.88 14.58
C TYR A 128 4.65 -9.21 13.09
N MET A 129 3.90 -8.38 12.36
CA MET A 129 3.81 -8.44 10.90
C MET A 129 5.19 -8.27 10.29
N THR A 130 5.94 -7.25 10.71
CA THR A 130 7.29 -6.93 10.21
C THR A 130 8.26 -8.06 10.49
N TYR A 131 8.25 -8.59 11.72
CA TYR A 131 9.04 -9.77 12.09
C TYR A 131 8.74 -10.96 11.18
N SER A 132 7.45 -11.26 10.98
CA SER A 132 7.03 -12.40 10.18
C SER A 132 7.39 -12.23 8.71
N PHE A 133 7.26 -11.01 8.17
CA PHE A 133 7.70 -10.64 6.84
C PHE A 133 9.21 -10.89 6.65
N ILE A 134 10.05 -10.35 7.55
CA ILE A 134 11.51 -10.50 7.46
C ILE A 134 11.92 -11.96 7.59
N LYS A 135 11.30 -12.71 8.51
CA LYS A 135 11.71 -14.08 8.84
C LYS A 135 11.21 -15.13 7.85
N TYR A 136 9.98 -14.99 7.34
CA TYR A 136 9.32 -16.06 6.59
C TYR A 136 9.01 -15.71 5.14
N PHE A 137 8.79 -14.44 4.79
CA PHE A 137 8.33 -14.05 3.46
C PHE A 137 9.46 -13.50 2.57
N GLY A 138 10.25 -12.56 3.09
CA GLY A 138 11.38 -11.96 2.39
C GLY A 138 11.02 -10.78 1.47
N ALA A 139 11.97 -9.86 1.31
CA ALA A 139 11.76 -8.60 0.59
C ALA A 139 11.60 -8.78 -0.92
N GLU A 140 12.36 -9.68 -1.56
CA GLU A 140 12.29 -9.86 -3.01
C GLU A 140 10.92 -10.34 -3.47
N ARG A 141 10.32 -11.30 -2.73
CA ARG A 141 8.97 -11.77 -3.02
C ARG A 141 7.95 -10.65 -2.83
N ALA A 142 8.08 -9.83 -1.78
CA ALA A 142 7.17 -8.69 -1.56
C ALA A 142 7.28 -7.58 -2.60
N LEU A 143 8.44 -7.45 -3.25
CA LEU A 143 8.66 -6.53 -4.36
C LEU A 143 8.18 -7.10 -5.72
N GLY A 144 7.72 -8.35 -5.73
CA GLY A 144 7.17 -9.02 -6.91
C GLY A 144 8.21 -9.70 -7.79
N MET A 145 9.25 -10.31 -7.22
CA MET A 145 10.22 -11.13 -7.97
C MET A 145 9.56 -12.30 -8.71
N ASP A 146 8.42 -12.79 -8.22
CA ASP A 146 7.58 -13.79 -8.87
C ASP A 146 7.09 -13.37 -10.26
N HIS A 147 7.00 -12.07 -10.55
CA HIS A 147 6.66 -11.55 -11.88
C HIS A 147 7.84 -11.60 -12.85
N PHE A 148 9.07 -11.59 -12.34
CA PHE A 148 10.31 -11.68 -13.13
C PHE A 148 10.75 -13.13 -13.35
N LYS A 149 10.46 -14.00 -12.37
CA LYS A 149 10.83 -15.41 -12.37
C LYS A 149 9.63 -16.34 -12.13
N PRO A 150 8.56 -16.24 -12.94
CA PRO A 150 7.31 -16.98 -12.67
C PRO A 150 7.48 -18.50 -12.68
N ALA A 151 8.43 -19.03 -13.44
CA ALA A 151 8.70 -20.47 -13.48
C ALA A 151 9.33 -21.01 -12.18
N GLU A 152 10.19 -20.21 -11.53
CA GLU A 152 10.81 -20.56 -10.25
C GLU A 152 9.79 -20.46 -9.12
N TYR A 153 9.03 -19.37 -9.08
CA TYR A 153 8.11 -19.07 -7.99
C TYR A 153 6.85 -19.95 -8.00
N ARG A 154 6.43 -20.51 -9.15
CA ARG A 154 5.30 -21.45 -9.25
C ARG A 154 5.44 -22.68 -8.37
N GLU A 155 6.67 -23.13 -8.14
CA GLU A 155 6.94 -24.33 -7.35
C GLU A 155 7.08 -24.04 -5.85
N LEU A 156 7.18 -22.77 -5.46
CA LEU A 156 7.28 -22.39 -4.07
C LEU A 156 5.92 -22.43 -3.37
N PRO A 157 5.83 -22.94 -2.13
CA PRO A 157 4.60 -22.89 -1.36
C PRO A 157 4.25 -21.45 -0.94
N PHE A 158 2.98 -21.24 -0.62
CA PHE A 158 2.53 -20.07 0.11
C PHE A 158 3.06 -20.11 1.55
N VAL A 159 3.46 -18.95 2.07
CA VAL A 159 3.95 -18.82 3.45
C VAL A 159 2.76 -18.89 4.40
N GLY A 160 2.84 -19.80 5.38
CA GLY A 160 1.80 -20.04 6.39
C GLY A 160 2.28 -19.80 7.82
N GLU A 161 3.50 -19.31 8.00
CA GLU A 161 4.17 -19.12 9.28
C GLU A 161 3.98 -17.71 9.85
N GLY A 162 4.28 -17.54 11.14
CA GLY A 162 4.18 -16.24 11.80
C GLY A 162 2.79 -15.64 11.64
N ILE A 163 2.72 -14.37 11.20
CA ILE A 163 1.46 -13.67 10.96
C ILE A 163 0.62 -14.25 9.81
N PHE A 164 1.25 -14.95 8.87
CA PHE A 164 0.58 -15.47 7.68
C PHE A 164 -0.36 -16.64 7.99
N LYS A 165 -0.21 -17.30 9.14
CA LYS A 165 -1.12 -18.37 9.58
C LYS A 165 -2.56 -17.89 9.84
N TRP A 166 -2.74 -16.60 10.11
CA TRP A 166 -4.05 -16.00 10.37
C TRP A 166 -4.63 -15.29 9.14
N SER A 167 -3.79 -14.93 8.16
CA SER A 167 -4.21 -14.30 6.92
C SER A 167 -3.18 -14.55 5.82
N SER A 168 -3.59 -15.19 4.73
CA SER A 168 -2.75 -15.34 3.54
C SER A 168 -2.37 -13.99 2.90
N ASN A 169 -3.12 -12.92 3.21
CA ASN A 169 -2.88 -11.55 2.76
C ASN A 169 -2.42 -10.64 3.91
N ALA A 170 -1.69 -11.20 4.88
CA ALA A 170 -1.35 -10.51 6.13
C ALA A 170 -0.68 -9.14 5.93
N MET A 171 0.12 -8.95 4.87
CA MET A 171 0.72 -7.64 4.58
C MET A 171 -0.36 -6.58 4.30
N TYR A 172 -1.39 -6.90 3.54
CA TYR A 172 -2.49 -5.97 3.26
C TYR A 172 -3.43 -5.80 4.43
N THR A 173 -3.62 -6.84 5.23
CA THR A 173 -4.47 -6.80 6.44
C THR A 173 -3.83 -5.98 7.56
N TYR A 174 -2.52 -6.11 7.78
CA TYR A 174 -1.88 -5.66 9.01
C TYR A 174 -0.80 -4.59 8.81
N ALA A 175 -0.07 -4.57 7.69
CA ALA A 175 1.02 -3.59 7.51
C ALA A 175 0.51 -2.15 7.42
N PHE A 176 -0.69 -1.96 6.87
CA PHE A 176 -1.29 -0.64 6.72
C PHE A 176 -1.64 0.00 8.07
N LEU A 177 -1.75 -0.77 9.16
CA LEU A 177 -1.91 -0.21 10.51
C LEU A 177 -0.75 0.73 10.91
N ALA A 178 0.42 0.61 10.27
CA ALA A 178 1.50 1.58 10.42
C ALA A 178 1.08 2.99 9.97
N LEU A 179 0.26 3.11 8.92
CA LEU A 179 -0.26 4.40 8.45
C LEU A 179 -1.33 4.95 9.42
N TRP A 180 -2.15 4.07 10.00
CA TRP A 180 -3.12 4.45 11.03
C TRP A 180 -2.44 4.99 12.27
N MET A 181 -1.34 4.36 12.71
CA MET A 181 -0.53 4.83 13.84
C MET A 181 -0.08 6.27 13.65
N ILE A 182 0.32 6.68 12.44
CA ILE A 182 0.71 8.07 12.17
C ILE A 182 -0.45 9.02 12.51
N GLY A 183 -1.67 8.72 12.04
CA GLY A 183 -2.84 9.54 12.36
C GLY A 183 -3.17 9.58 13.86
N LEU A 184 -3.06 8.45 14.55
CA LEU A 184 -3.33 8.33 15.99
C LEU A 184 -2.31 9.09 16.84
N ILE A 185 -1.01 8.96 16.53
CA ILE A 185 0.09 9.61 17.26
C ILE A 185 -0.06 11.14 17.20
N PHE A 186 -0.44 11.69 16.05
CA PHE A 186 -0.61 13.13 15.86
C PHE A 186 -2.03 13.63 16.15
N ASN A 187 -2.95 12.74 16.55
CA ASN A 187 -4.38 13.05 16.70
C ASN A 187 -4.93 13.79 15.45
N SER A 188 -4.66 13.25 14.26
CA SER A 188 -5.00 13.91 13.00
C SER A 188 -6.12 13.18 12.26
N LYS A 189 -7.27 13.84 12.10
CA LYS A 189 -8.40 13.32 11.33
C LYS A 189 -8.03 13.11 9.86
N ALA A 190 -7.32 14.06 9.24
CA ALA A 190 -6.93 13.98 7.84
C ALA A 190 -5.98 12.81 7.57
N ALA A 191 -5.02 12.57 8.45
CA ALA A 191 -4.10 11.44 8.31
C ALA A 191 -4.82 10.08 8.49
N LEU A 192 -5.78 9.98 9.41
CA LEU A 192 -6.62 8.78 9.54
C LEU A 192 -7.49 8.55 8.30
N LEU A 193 -8.04 9.61 7.72
CA LEU A 193 -8.79 9.54 6.47
C LEU A 193 -7.90 9.05 5.31
N ALA A 194 -6.67 9.55 5.21
CA ALA A 194 -5.70 9.08 4.22
C ALA A 194 -5.22 7.64 4.48
N ALA A 195 -5.06 7.24 5.74
CA ALA A 195 -4.73 5.86 6.12
C ALA A 195 -5.86 4.90 5.74
N LEU A 196 -7.12 5.27 5.97
CA LEU A 196 -8.29 4.52 5.52
C LEU A 196 -8.31 4.36 4.00
N PHE A 197 -8.12 5.44 3.25
CA PHE A 197 -8.02 5.37 1.79
C PHE A 197 -6.96 4.35 1.35
N ASN A 198 -5.74 4.47 1.89
CA ASN A 198 -4.64 3.60 1.53
C ASN A 198 -4.93 2.13 1.88
N HIS A 199 -5.54 1.88 3.04
CA HIS A 199 -5.86 0.54 3.51
C HIS A 199 -7.01 -0.10 2.73
N LEU A 200 -8.01 0.66 2.26
CA LEU A 200 -9.03 0.14 1.36
C LEU A 200 -8.49 -0.07 -0.06
N TYR A 201 -7.69 0.89 -0.54
CA TYR A 201 -7.22 0.89 -1.92
C TYR A 201 -6.23 -0.24 -2.23
N ILE A 202 -5.43 -0.68 -1.25
CA ILE A 202 -4.55 -1.84 -1.46
C ILE A 202 -5.35 -3.14 -1.74
N TRP A 203 -6.58 -3.26 -1.26
CA TRP A 203 -7.43 -4.40 -1.62
C TRP A 203 -7.91 -4.34 -3.07
N ALA A 204 -8.13 -3.14 -3.62
CA ALA A 204 -8.42 -3.01 -5.05
C ALA A 204 -7.22 -3.52 -5.89
N HIS A 205 -6.00 -3.18 -5.47
CA HIS A 205 -4.79 -3.74 -6.07
C HIS A 205 -4.75 -5.27 -5.96
N TYR A 206 -4.96 -5.82 -4.77
CA TYR A 206 -4.96 -7.27 -4.58
C TYR A 206 -5.96 -7.97 -5.52
N TYR A 207 -7.25 -7.59 -5.48
CA TYR A 207 -8.29 -8.31 -6.24
C TYR A 207 -8.19 -8.13 -7.76
N PHE A 208 -7.72 -6.98 -8.24
CA PHE A 208 -7.79 -6.64 -9.66
C PHE A 208 -6.43 -6.65 -10.38
N THR A 209 -5.34 -6.65 -9.63
CA THR A 209 -3.98 -6.72 -10.18
C THR A 209 -3.30 -8.02 -9.78
N GLU A 210 -2.99 -8.17 -8.50
CA GLU A 210 -2.14 -9.26 -8.01
C GLU A 210 -2.83 -10.62 -8.07
N GLN A 211 -4.06 -10.76 -7.57
CA GLN A 211 -4.76 -12.05 -7.55
C GLN A 211 -4.86 -12.70 -8.95
N PRO A 212 -5.25 -12.00 -10.03
CA PRO A 212 -5.18 -12.53 -11.39
C PRO A 212 -3.77 -12.97 -11.80
N ASP A 213 -2.75 -12.18 -11.46
CA ASP A 213 -1.37 -12.48 -11.81
C ASP A 213 -0.86 -13.70 -11.02
N MET A 214 -1.25 -13.84 -9.75
CA MET A 214 -0.98 -15.01 -8.91
C MET A 214 -1.66 -16.27 -9.43
N GLN A 215 -2.92 -16.18 -9.89
CA GLN A 215 -3.61 -17.28 -10.56
C GLN A 215 -2.84 -17.74 -11.81
N TYR A 216 -2.26 -16.81 -12.56
CA TYR A 216 -1.43 -17.12 -13.72
C TYR A 216 -0.07 -17.73 -13.35
N ILE A 217 0.60 -17.20 -12.33
CA ILE A 217 1.92 -17.67 -11.86
C ILE A 217 1.78 -19.06 -11.25
N TYR A 218 0.90 -19.23 -10.27
CA TYR A 218 0.82 -20.44 -9.43
C TYR A 218 -0.06 -21.55 -10.01
N ARG A 219 -0.99 -21.23 -10.93
CA ARG A 219 -1.93 -22.16 -11.60
C ARG A 219 -2.75 -22.99 -10.61
N ASP A 220 -4.01 -22.63 -10.34
CA ASP A 220 -5.00 -23.39 -9.54
C ASP A 220 -4.52 -24.10 -8.22
N LYS A 221 -3.32 -23.78 -7.73
CA LYS A 221 -2.80 -24.15 -6.40
C LYS A 221 -3.37 -23.21 -5.33
#